data_AF-A0A2J6RE41-F1
#
_entry.id   AF-A0A2J6RE41-F1
#
_cell.length_a   1.000
_cell.length_b   1.000
_cell.length_c   1.000
_cell.angle_alpha   90.00
_cell.angle_beta   90.00
_cell.angle_gamma   90.00
#
_symmetry.space_group_name_H-M   'P 1'
#
loop_
_entity.id
_entity.type
_entity.pdbx_description
1 polymer ?
#
loop_
_entity_poly.entity_id
_entity_poly.type
_entity_poly.pdbx_seq_one_letter_code
_entity_poly.pdbx_strand_id
1 'polypeptide(L)'
;MPSPPGSPEKPPCECRVCIKSFRTLQQQKDTAFQYTKSLSNKEATWLAGLEWATIHREWKAICTLMDKHDGLIQGCWGMKTRLERYEILKVAMKGWGGELEQELILWPESPKTKAQLSTKALLLNYLTMNRLTAEPGSFLALLYGRRFHRPQDWLLSDNQRLEWVWESGLINVPFSKVSMNIDADSPLCYELHTSHVACRNSLKIGFPRAILLLEAQRTIMALLRKVGEIIRMEGLPTVSKMEQVFRCYELKYTSSEKELWCAYLNQQLTGPRVFRDYGIQVAAQLRLHLVADHLQCVQSHWRSLHQMILLIAAAMGPAAKNGEDIIRETVCALSYDIWNYWSWRLIYAACENVRLRRLKLETSTRGTRKISNLQYQA
;
A
#
# COMPACT_ATOMS: atom_id res chain seq x y z
N MET A 1 -9.32 32.98 8.28
CA MET A 1 -9.80 32.56 9.61
C MET A 1 -10.14 31.08 9.53
N PRO A 2 -9.77 30.24 10.51
CA PRO A 2 -10.19 28.85 10.52
C PRO A 2 -11.72 28.78 10.65
N SER A 3 -12.34 27.98 9.79
CA SER A 3 -13.79 27.77 9.80
C SER A 3 -14.19 27.02 11.09
N PRO A 4 -15.39 27.24 11.65
CA PRO A 4 -15.85 26.53 12.84
C PRO A 4 -15.83 25.00 12.60
N PRO A 5 -15.56 24.19 13.63
CA PRO A 5 -15.51 22.73 13.49
C PRO A 5 -16.83 22.21 12.91
N GLY A 6 -16.75 21.40 11.85
CA GLY A 6 -17.91 20.85 11.14
C GLY A 6 -18.46 21.71 10.00
N SER A 7 -17.91 22.90 9.74
CA SER A 7 -18.28 23.66 8.54
C SER A 7 -17.57 23.12 7.27
N PRO A 8 -18.27 23.03 6.13
CA PRO A 8 -17.70 22.46 4.92
C PRO A 8 -16.58 23.34 4.37
N GLU A 9 -15.42 22.74 4.15
CA GLU A 9 -14.23 23.42 3.64
C GLU A 9 -14.16 23.35 2.12
N LYS A 10 -14.00 24.50 1.47
CA LYS A 10 -13.95 24.57 0.01
C LYS A 10 -12.59 24.03 -0.50
N PRO A 11 -12.58 22.97 -1.32
CA PRO A 11 -11.33 22.46 -1.89
C PRO A 11 -10.69 23.48 -2.84
N PRO A 12 -9.36 23.42 -3.03
CA PRO A 12 -8.64 24.25 -4.00
C PRO A 12 -9.21 24.21 -5.43
N CYS A 13 -9.69 23.04 -5.85
CA CYS A 13 -10.28 22.78 -7.15
C CYS A 13 -11.09 21.47 -7.11
N GLU A 14 -12.05 21.28 -8.02
CA GLU A 14 -12.87 20.05 -8.11
C GLU A 14 -12.56 19.22 -9.37
N CYS A 15 -11.37 19.39 -9.95
CA CYS A 15 -10.94 18.56 -11.07
C CYS A 15 -10.70 17.10 -10.63
N ARG A 16 -10.70 16.16 -11.59
CA ARG A 16 -10.49 14.72 -11.36
C ARG A 16 -9.24 14.36 -10.56
N VAL A 17 -8.22 15.22 -10.53
CA VAL A 17 -7.00 15.00 -9.74
C VAL A 17 -7.14 15.57 -8.31
N CYS A 18 -7.66 16.80 -8.17
CA CYS A 18 -7.86 17.43 -6.86
C CYS A 18 -8.81 16.61 -5.96
N ILE A 19 -9.89 16.05 -6.53
CA ILE A 19 -10.87 15.27 -5.74
C ILE A 19 -10.28 14.00 -5.12
N LYS A 20 -9.14 13.52 -5.62
CA LYS A 20 -8.40 12.39 -5.03
C LYS A 20 -7.68 12.78 -3.75
N SER A 21 -7.44 14.07 -3.50
CA SER A 21 -6.71 14.54 -2.32
C SER A 21 -7.50 15.51 -1.45
N PHE A 22 -8.59 16.06 -1.97
CA PHE A 22 -9.49 16.97 -1.28
C PHE A 22 -10.93 16.48 -1.43
N ARG A 23 -11.68 16.54 -0.33
CA ARG A 23 -13.10 16.16 -0.30
C ARG A 23 -13.91 17.30 -0.91
N THR A 24 -14.80 16.96 -1.82
CA THR A 24 -15.72 17.92 -2.44
C THR A 24 -16.71 18.46 -1.43
N LEU A 25 -17.35 19.60 -1.74
CA LEU A 25 -18.43 20.13 -0.90
C LEU A 25 -19.61 19.16 -0.82
N GLN A 26 -19.88 18.41 -1.90
CA GLN A 26 -20.92 17.40 -1.93
C GLN A 26 -20.62 16.23 -0.98
N GLN A 27 -19.38 15.74 -0.95
CA GLN A 27 -18.97 14.68 -0.03
C GLN A 27 -19.11 15.12 1.43
N GLN A 28 -18.71 16.35 1.76
CA GLN A 28 -18.76 16.89 3.13
C GLN A 28 -20.17 17.10 3.69
N LYS A 29 -21.23 16.88 2.89
CA LYS A 29 -22.61 16.80 3.40
C LYS A 29 -22.81 15.58 4.30
N ASP A 30 -22.05 14.51 4.06
CA ASP A 30 -21.98 13.37 4.96
C ASP A 30 -20.92 13.65 6.04
N THR A 31 -21.33 13.46 7.31
CA THR A 31 -20.48 13.70 8.50
C THR A 31 -19.23 12.83 8.50
N ALA A 32 -19.26 11.65 7.85
CA ALA A 32 -18.09 10.81 7.65
C ALA A 32 -16.97 11.50 6.85
N PHE A 33 -17.35 12.40 5.94
CA PHE A 33 -16.42 13.09 5.05
C PHE A 33 -16.11 14.51 5.51
N GLN A 34 -16.60 14.96 6.65
CA GLN A 34 -16.22 16.26 7.18
C GLN A 34 -14.77 16.27 7.68
N TYR A 35 -14.11 17.40 7.48
CA TYR A 35 -12.79 17.63 8.05
C TYR A 35 -12.92 17.96 9.54
N THR A 36 -11.98 17.47 10.34
CA THR A 36 -12.03 17.67 11.80
C THR A 36 -11.74 19.10 12.22
N LYS A 37 -10.78 19.73 11.53
CA LYS A 37 -10.37 21.11 11.78
C LYS A 37 -9.71 21.71 10.54
N SER A 38 -9.76 23.02 10.46
CA SER A 38 -9.03 23.80 9.46
C SER A 38 -7.68 24.25 10.03
N LEU A 39 -6.61 24.00 9.30
CA LEU A 39 -5.24 24.37 9.67
C LEU A 39 -4.72 25.49 8.77
N SER A 40 -4.02 26.43 9.37
CA SER A 40 -3.22 27.39 8.64
C SER A 40 -2.09 26.70 7.87
N ASN A 41 -1.60 27.34 6.82
CA ASN A 41 -0.49 26.79 6.02
C ASN A 41 0.76 26.57 6.90
N LYS A 42 1.01 27.43 7.90
CA LYS A 42 2.14 27.28 8.83
C LYS A 42 2.00 26.05 9.71
N GLU A 43 0.81 25.81 10.26
CA GLU A 43 0.54 24.61 11.07
C GLU A 43 0.63 23.33 10.23
N ALA A 44 0.10 23.37 9.00
CA ALA A 44 0.20 22.25 8.07
C ALA A 44 1.67 21.89 7.76
N THR A 45 2.49 22.90 7.43
CA THR A 45 3.92 22.70 7.16
C THR A 45 4.67 22.19 8.38
N TRP A 46 4.38 22.74 9.56
CA TRP A 46 5.00 22.28 10.80
C TRP A 46 4.64 20.83 11.12
N LEU A 47 3.37 20.43 11.00
CA LEU A 47 2.93 19.04 11.22
C LEU A 47 3.57 18.07 10.23
N ALA A 48 3.56 18.41 8.94
CA ALA A 48 4.19 17.56 7.92
C ALA A 48 5.71 17.41 8.18
N GLY A 49 6.38 18.49 8.58
CA GLY A 49 7.80 18.47 8.95
C GLY A 49 8.08 17.60 10.18
N LEU A 50 7.22 17.63 11.20
CA LEU A 50 7.33 16.80 12.40
C LEU A 50 7.19 15.30 12.07
N GLU A 51 6.19 14.95 11.26
CA GLU A 51 5.99 13.57 10.82
C GLU A 51 7.17 13.10 9.97
N TRP A 52 7.63 13.91 9.01
CA TRP A 52 8.80 13.60 8.19
C TRP A 52 10.06 13.35 9.03
N ALA A 53 10.37 14.26 9.96
CA ALA A 53 11.52 14.10 10.86
C ALA A 53 11.45 12.81 11.67
N THR A 54 10.23 12.41 12.08
CA THR A 54 10.01 11.15 12.80
C THR A 54 10.21 9.94 11.90
N ILE A 55 9.65 9.96 10.68
CA ILE A 55 9.84 8.89 9.68
C ILE A 55 11.34 8.68 9.42
N HIS A 56 12.08 9.76 9.18
CA HIS A 56 13.51 9.68 8.89
C HIS A 56 14.31 9.12 10.07
N ARG A 57 13.96 9.53 11.30
CA ARG A 57 14.58 9.00 12.53
C ARG A 57 14.33 7.50 12.68
N GLU A 58 13.09 7.06 12.51
CA GLU A 58 12.70 5.64 12.60
C GLU A 58 13.40 4.81 11.51
N TRP A 59 13.46 5.32 10.27
CA TRP A 59 14.19 4.69 9.17
C TRP A 59 15.69 4.53 9.47
N LYS A 60 16.36 5.58 9.97
CA LYS A 60 17.77 5.51 10.36
C LYS A 60 17.99 4.50 11.50
N ALA A 61 17.06 4.42 12.44
CA ALA A 61 17.10 3.44 13.52
C ALA A 61 16.95 2.00 12.99
N ILE A 62 16.05 1.76 12.03
CA ILE A 62 15.94 0.46 11.33
C ILE A 62 17.25 0.11 10.63
N CYS A 63 17.84 1.06 9.88
CA CYS A 63 19.11 0.82 9.21
C CYS A 63 20.21 0.43 10.21
N THR A 64 20.35 1.20 11.31
CA THR A 64 21.33 0.93 12.37
C THR A 64 21.11 -0.43 13.04
N LEU A 65 19.85 -0.77 13.32
CA LEU A 65 19.46 -2.05 13.92
C LEU A 65 19.87 -3.21 13.00
N MET A 66 19.55 -3.08 11.72
CA MET A 66 19.84 -4.09 10.71
C MET A 66 21.33 -4.20 10.41
N ASP A 67 22.07 -3.10 10.33
CA ASP A 67 23.53 -3.12 10.11
C ASP A 67 24.28 -3.91 11.21
N LYS A 68 23.77 -3.87 12.45
CA LYS A 68 24.38 -4.55 13.60
C LYS A 68 23.86 -5.97 13.84
N HIS A 69 22.60 -6.24 13.51
CA HIS A 69 21.90 -7.44 13.98
C HIS A 69 21.18 -8.22 12.86
N ASP A 70 21.49 -7.96 11.58
CA ASP A 70 20.86 -8.59 10.41
C ASP A 70 20.65 -10.10 10.56
N GLY A 71 21.75 -10.84 10.72
CA GLY A 71 21.74 -12.30 10.79
C GLY A 71 21.04 -12.83 12.03
N LEU A 72 21.08 -12.09 13.15
CA LEU A 72 20.37 -12.44 14.38
C LEU A 72 18.86 -12.28 14.17
N ILE A 73 18.42 -11.13 13.64
CA ILE A 73 16.99 -10.87 13.40
C ILE A 73 16.43 -11.88 12.40
N GLN A 74 17.13 -12.13 11.30
CA GLN A 74 16.71 -13.10 10.29
C GLN A 74 16.64 -14.52 10.88
N GLY A 75 17.66 -14.94 11.62
CA GLY A 75 17.73 -16.26 12.25
C GLY A 75 16.65 -16.46 13.31
N CYS A 76 16.52 -15.52 14.24
CA CYS A 76 15.53 -15.58 15.31
C CYS A 76 14.11 -15.58 14.75
N TRP A 77 13.79 -14.66 13.83
CA TRP A 77 12.44 -14.56 13.29
C TRP A 77 12.04 -15.79 12.48
N GLY A 78 12.96 -16.32 11.68
CA GLY A 78 12.73 -17.53 10.89
C GLY A 78 12.53 -18.79 11.75
N MET A 79 13.15 -18.85 12.94
CA MET A 79 13.06 -20.01 13.84
C MET A 79 11.91 -19.94 14.84
N LYS A 80 11.34 -18.77 15.12
CA LYS A 80 10.18 -18.63 16.01
C LYS A 80 8.96 -19.29 15.40
N THR A 81 8.18 -20.00 16.20
CA THR A 81 6.88 -20.57 15.82
C THR A 81 5.84 -19.48 15.52
N ARG A 82 4.74 -19.83 14.85
CA ARG A 82 3.61 -18.92 14.59
C ARG A 82 3.11 -18.23 15.87
N LEU A 83 3.02 -18.96 16.98
CA LEU A 83 2.55 -18.43 18.27
C LEU A 83 3.55 -17.43 18.87
N GLU A 84 4.85 -17.73 18.85
CA GLU A 84 5.88 -16.79 19.32
C GLU A 84 5.92 -15.52 18.47
N ARG A 85 5.79 -15.65 17.14
CA ARG A 85 5.64 -14.50 16.24
C ARG A 85 4.41 -13.66 16.59
N TYR A 86 3.28 -14.32 16.92
CA TYR A 86 2.04 -13.66 17.30
C TYR A 86 2.22 -12.85 18.59
N GLU A 87 2.83 -13.42 19.63
CA GLU A 87 3.03 -12.71 20.91
C GLU A 87 3.93 -11.47 20.74
N ILE A 88 5.00 -11.57 19.94
CA ILE A 88 5.85 -10.41 19.61
C ILE A 88 5.03 -9.32 18.91
N LEU A 89 4.24 -9.70 17.90
CA LEU A 89 3.41 -8.76 17.14
C LEU A 89 2.32 -8.14 18.01
N LYS A 90 1.72 -8.90 18.92
CA LYS A 90 0.73 -8.41 19.89
C LYS A 90 1.32 -7.32 20.79
N VAL A 91 2.55 -7.50 21.26
CA VAL A 91 3.27 -6.47 22.03
C VAL A 91 3.60 -5.26 21.13
N ALA A 92 4.09 -5.51 19.91
CA ALA A 92 4.47 -4.44 18.99
C ALA A 92 3.28 -3.58 18.56
N MET A 93 2.16 -4.21 18.23
CA MET A 93 0.91 -3.62 17.73
C MET A 93 -0.07 -3.21 18.86
N LYS A 94 0.38 -3.20 20.12
CA LYS A 94 -0.42 -2.70 21.24
C LYS A 94 -0.98 -1.31 20.94
N GLY A 95 -2.30 -1.15 21.04
CA GLY A 95 -3.01 0.11 20.76
C GLY A 95 -3.47 0.31 19.31
N TRP A 96 -3.44 -0.74 18.47
CA TRP A 96 -4.00 -0.71 17.11
C TRP A 96 -5.52 -1.03 17.05
N GLY A 97 -6.20 -1.11 18.20
CA GLY A 97 -7.57 -1.65 18.31
C GLY A 97 -7.50 -3.12 18.71
N GLY A 98 -8.41 -3.55 19.59
CA GLY A 98 -8.38 -4.89 20.20
C GLY A 98 -8.45 -5.99 19.14
N GLU A 99 -7.60 -7.00 19.29
CA GLU A 99 -7.64 -8.26 18.55
C GLU A 99 -7.77 -8.08 17.03
N LEU A 100 -6.65 -7.72 16.38
CA LEU A 100 -6.42 -7.84 14.92
C LEU A 100 -6.44 -9.33 14.47
N GLU A 101 -7.42 -10.11 14.95
CA GLU A 101 -7.71 -11.49 14.58
C GLU A 101 -8.58 -11.58 13.32
N GLN A 102 -9.14 -10.46 12.84
CA GLN A 102 -9.97 -10.45 11.64
C GLN A 102 -9.11 -10.41 10.36
N GLU A 103 -9.22 -11.49 9.59
CA GLU A 103 -8.34 -11.81 8.46
C GLU A 103 -8.47 -10.90 7.24
N LEU A 104 -9.55 -10.14 7.11
CA LEU A 104 -9.73 -9.24 5.97
C LEU A 104 -10.53 -8.01 6.40
N ILE A 105 -9.87 -6.85 6.48
CA ILE A 105 -10.56 -5.55 6.40
C ILE A 105 -10.97 -5.37 4.93
N LEU A 106 -11.87 -6.22 4.42
CA LEU A 106 -12.40 -6.00 3.08
C LEU A 106 -13.64 -5.10 3.12
N TRP A 107 -14.47 -5.13 4.17
CA TRP A 107 -15.63 -4.23 4.23
C TRP A 107 -16.11 -3.88 5.64
N PRO A 108 -15.97 -2.62 6.09
CA PRO A 108 -16.68 -2.09 7.24
C PRO A 108 -17.99 -1.45 6.76
N GLU A 109 -18.96 -2.23 6.28
CA GLU A 109 -20.31 -1.70 6.05
C GLU A 109 -21.10 -1.48 7.35
N SER A 110 -20.55 -1.86 8.50
CA SER A 110 -21.21 -1.65 9.80
C SER A 110 -20.78 -0.33 10.47
N PRO A 111 -21.71 0.53 10.91
CA PRO A 111 -21.42 1.71 11.74
C PRO A 111 -20.71 1.36 13.06
N LYS A 112 -20.82 0.12 13.54
CA LYS A 112 -20.12 -0.37 14.73
C LYS A 112 -18.61 -0.54 14.51
N THR A 113 -18.18 -0.66 13.24
CA THR A 113 -16.78 -0.86 12.86
C THR A 113 -15.95 0.42 12.95
N LYS A 114 -16.58 1.61 12.82
CA LYS A 114 -15.95 2.93 13.05
C LYS A 114 -15.45 3.11 14.50
N ALA A 115 -16.15 2.53 15.47
CA ALA A 115 -15.85 2.76 16.90
C ALA A 115 -14.72 1.85 17.44
N GLN A 116 -14.38 0.77 16.73
CA GLN A 116 -13.48 -0.27 17.25
C GLN A 116 -12.09 -0.30 16.57
N LEU A 117 -12.00 0.13 15.31
CA LEU A 117 -10.74 0.10 14.57
C LEU A 117 -9.92 1.37 14.81
N SER A 118 -8.65 1.22 15.19
CA SER A 118 -7.75 2.36 15.28
C SER A 118 -7.42 2.91 13.89
N THR A 119 -7.11 4.21 13.81
CA THR A 119 -6.55 4.87 12.62
C THR A 119 -5.38 4.08 12.02
N LYS A 120 -4.52 3.49 12.86
CA LYS A 120 -3.35 2.72 12.42
C LYS A 120 -3.72 1.45 11.67
N ALA A 121 -4.71 0.72 12.16
CA ALA A 121 -5.21 -0.50 11.51
C ALA A 121 -5.86 -0.19 10.16
N LEU A 122 -6.57 0.94 10.05
CA LEU A 122 -7.17 1.38 8.79
C LEU A 122 -6.11 1.81 7.77
N LEU A 123 -5.11 2.61 8.18
CA LEU A 123 -4.03 3.08 7.31
C LEU A 123 -3.14 1.95 6.78
N LEU A 124 -2.98 0.88 7.55
CA LEU A 124 -2.13 -0.26 7.24
C LEU A 124 -2.95 -1.56 7.19
N ASN A 125 -4.11 -1.51 6.53
CA ASN A 125 -5.06 -2.61 6.41
C ASN A 125 -4.52 -3.89 5.74
N TYR A 126 -3.34 -3.81 5.13
CA TYR A 126 -2.63 -4.95 4.55
C TYR A 126 -1.69 -5.67 5.53
N LEU A 127 -1.47 -5.10 6.72
CA LEU A 127 -0.66 -5.68 7.79
C LEU A 127 -1.57 -6.35 8.81
N THR A 128 -1.84 -7.65 8.62
CA THR A 128 -2.58 -8.46 9.58
C THR A 128 -1.63 -9.33 10.40
N MET A 129 -2.00 -9.61 11.66
CA MET A 129 -1.21 -10.51 12.52
C MET A 129 -1.14 -11.90 11.87
N ASN A 130 -2.23 -12.40 11.30
CA ASN A 130 -2.23 -13.70 10.63
C ASN A 130 -1.24 -13.75 9.47
N ARG A 131 -1.18 -12.71 8.63
CA ARG A 131 -0.22 -12.67 7.52
C ARG A 131 1.23 -12.67 7.99
N LEU A 132 1.55 -11.82 8.97
CA LEU A 132 2.93 -11.69 9.49
C LEU A 132 3.37 -12.91 10.31
N THR A 133 2.44 -13.64 10.92
CA THR A 133 2.73 -14.84 11.72
C THR A 133 2.75 -16.12 10.89
N ALA A 134 1.90 -16.24 9.87
CA ALA A 134 1.83 -17.41 9.00
C ALA A 134 3.06 -17.51 8.08
N GLU A 135 3.51 -16.38 7.53
CA GLU A 135 4.67 -16.35 6.64
C GLU A 135 5.80 -15.50 7.27
N PRO A 136 6.83 -16.12 7.87
CA PRO A 136 7.92 -15.37 8.49
C PRO A 136 8.68 -14.51 7.47
N GLY A 137 8.69 -14.93 6.21
CA GLY A 137 9.21 -14.13 5.10
C GLY A 137 8.56 -12.74 5.08
N SER A 138 7.23 -12.63 5.15
CA SER A 138 6.51 -11.38 4.89
C SER A 138 6.96 -10.22 5.78
N PHE A 139 7.23 -10.49 7.07
CA PHE A 139 7.79 -9.48 7.97
C PHE A 139 9.21 -9.06 7.53
N LEU A 140 10.08 -10.02 7.25
CA LEU A 140 11.44 -9.73 6.79
C LEU A 140 11.40 -8.96 5.47
N ALA A 141 10.49 -9.28 4.56
CA ALA A 141 10.32 -8.59 3.29
C ALA A 141 10.06 -7.10 3.49
N LEU A 142 9.14 -6.79 4.40
CA LEU A 142 8.82 -5.41 4.79
C LEU A 142 10.04 -4.73 5.41
N LEU A 143 10.73 -5.41 6.32
CA LEU A 143 11.88 -4.87 7.03
C LEU A 143 13.04 -4.53 6.07
N TYR A 144 13.41 -5.47 5.20
CA TYR A 144 14.47 -5.28 4.21
C TYR A 144 14.05 -4.30 3.12
N GLY A 145 12.81 -4.37 2.62
CA GLY A 145 12.30 -3.42 1.62
C GLY A 145 12.30 -1.98 2.14
N ARG A 146 11.95 -1.77 3.42
CA ARG A 146 11.99 -0.44 4.04
C ARG A 146 13.41 0.00 4.43
N ARG A 147 14.36 -0.93 4.59
CA ARG A 147 15.79 -0.62 4.80
C ARG A 147 16.48 -0.20 3.50
N PHE A 148 16.33 -0.99 2.44
CA PHE A 148 17.09 -0.81 1.19
C PHE A 148 16.64 0.40 0.36
N HIS A 149 15.44 0.89 0.61
CA HIS A 149 14.88 2.04 -0.10
C HIS A 149 14.62 3.19 0.87
N ARG A 150 14.75 4.42 0.37
CA ARG A 150 14.49 5.61 1.17
C ARG A 150 12.98 5.77 1.34
N PRO A 151 12.50 6.40 2.42
CA PRO A 151 11.07 6.65 2.60
C PRO A 151 10.41 7.39 1.42
N GLN A 152 11.15 8.30 0.78
CA GLN A 152 10.72 9.03 -0.43
C GLN A 152 10.28 8.08 -1.55
N ASP A 153 11.07 7.02 -1.77
CA ASP A 153 10.88 6.09 -2.89
C ASP A 153 9.53 5.33 -2.76
N TRP A 154 9.01 5.23 -1.54
CA TRP A 154 7.75 4.57 -1.23
C TRP A 154 6.51 5.45 -1.38
N LEU A 155 6.64 6.76 -1.52
CA LEU A 155 5.51 7.70 -1.43
C LEU A 155 4.37 7.40 -2.41
N LEU A 156 4.69 7.11 -3.67
CA LEU A 156 3.67 6.78 -4.67
C LEU A 156 2.96 5.47 -4.33
N SER A 157 3.71 4.48 -3.89
CA SER A 157 3.22 3.14 -3.52
C SER A 157 2.29 3.21 -2.32
N ASP A 158 2.72 3.91 -1.28
CA ASP A 158 1.96 4.09 -0.05
C ASP A 158 0.72 4.96 -0.30
N ASN A 159 0.82 6.02 -1.11
CA ASN A 159 -0.32 6.87 -1.46
C ASN A 159 -1.42 6.11 -2.18
N GLN A 160 -1.08 5.19 -3.09
CA GLN A 160 -2.07 4.35 -3.79
C GLN A 160 -2.87 3.47 -2.81
N ARG A 161 -2.25 2.99 -1.73
CA ARG A 161 -2.92 2.14 -0.73
C ARG A 161 -3.94 2.91 0.11
N LEU A 162 -3.81 4.23 0.18
CA LEU A 162 -4.76 5.08 0.90
C LEU A 162 -6.06 5.32 0.14
N GLU A 163 -6.20 4.94 -1.14
CA GLU A 163 -7.40 5.25 -1.95
C GLU A 163 -8.68 4.80 -1.23
N TRP A 164 -8.72 3.54 -0.81
CA TRP A 164 -9.87 2.97 -0.11
C TRP A 164 -10.17 3.67 1.23
N VAL A 165 -9.12 3.90 2.03
CA VAL A 165 -9.26 4.58 3.33
C VAL A 165 -9.78 6.02 3.15
N TRP A 166 -9.29 6.70 2.12
CA TRP A 166 -9.71 8.05 1.75
C TRP A 166 -11.18 8.09 1.30
N GLU A 167 -11.57 7.17 0.42
CA GLU A 167 -12.92 7.07 -0.14
C GLU A 167 -13.97 6.62 0.88
N SER A 168 -13.56 5.91 1.93
CA SER A 168 -14.49 5.40 2.95
C SER A 168 -14.99 6.42 3.97
N GLY A 169 -14.32 7.57 4.12
CA GLY A 169 -14.68 8.55 5.17
C GLY A 169 -14.55 8.00 6.60
N LEU A 170 -13.76 6.93 6.79
CA LEU A 170 -13.59 6.28 8.11
C LEU A 170 -12.60 7.04 9.00
N ILE A 171 -11.64 7.75 8.39
CA ILE A 171 -10.61 8.48 9.12
C ILE A 171 -10.93 9.98 9.16
N ASN A 172 -10.78 10.51 10.36
CA ASN A 172 -10.80 11.91 10.69
C ASN A 172 -9.54 12.61 10.16
N VAL A 173 -9.71 13.61 9.29
CA VAL A 173 -8.59 14.33 8.66
C VAL A 173 -8.70 15.84 8.87
N PRO A 174 -7.58 16.53 9.16
CA PRO A 174 -7.54 17.98 9.14
C PRO A 174 -7.48 18.51 7.70
N PHE A 175 -7.98 19.73 7.51
CA PHE A 175 -7.95 20.45 6.25
C PHE A 175 -6.84 21.50 6.21
N SER A 176 -6.15 21.58 5.08
CA SER A 176 -5.37 22.76 4.67
C SER A 176 -5.32 22.79 3.15
N LYS A 177 -5.27 23.98 2.53
CA LYS A 177 -5.31 24.13 1.07
C LYS A 177 -3.97 23.80 0.39
N VAL A 178 -2.91 23.61 1.16
CA VAL A 178 -1.58 23.30 0.64
C VAL A 178 -1.49 21.87 0.09
N SER A 179 -0.50 21.64 -0.77
CA SER A 179 -0.22 20.33 -1.37
C SER A 179 1.23 19.96 -1.17
N MET A 180 1.50 18.69 -0.92
CA MET A 180 2.83 18.09 -0.76
C MET A 180 3.35 17.55 -2.08
N ASN A 181 4.63 17.78 -2.36
CA ASN A 181 5.32 17.10 -3.45
C ASN A 181 5.74 15.68 -3.03
N ILE A 182 5.41 14.69 -3.86
CA ILE A 182 5.75 13.27 -3.63
C ILE A 182 6.63 12.69 -4.72
N ASP A 183 7.23 13.54 -5.56
CA ASP A 183 8.27 13.15 -6.48
C ASP A 183 9.56 12.84 -5.71
N ALA A 184 9.95 11.55 -5.67
CA ALA A 184 11.08 11.06 -4.89
C ALA A 184 12.44 11.60 -5.37
N ASP A 185 12.53 12.00 -6.64
CA ASP A 185 13.76 12.54 -7.25
C ASP A 185 13.84 14.07 -7.14
N SER A 186 12.75 14.71 -6.69
CA SER A 186 12.69 16.16 -6.53
C SER A 186 13.39 16.61 -5.25
N PRO A 187 14.20 17.69 -5.27
CA PRO A 187 14.74 18.27 -4.06
C PRO A 187 13.66 18.84 -3.13
N LEU A 188 12.46 19.08 -3.66
CA LEU A 188 11.30 19.61 -2.94
C LEU A 188 10.40 18.49 -2.39
N CYS A 189 10.84 17.23 -2.39
CA CYS A 189 10.06 16.12 -1.84
C CYS A 189 9.69 16.38 -0.38
N TYR A 190 8.44 16.09 0.00
CA TYR A 190 7.84 16.41 1.31
C TYR A 190 7.56 17.89 1.58
N GLU A 191 7.95 18.82 0.70
CA GLU A 191 7.61 20.24 0.88
C GLU A 191 6.15 20.53 0.54
N LEU A 192 5.52 21.38 1.37
CA LEU A 192 4.17 21.88 1.15
C LEU A 192 4.19 23.20 0.38
N HIS A 193 3.36 23.29 -0.65
CA HIS A 193 3.19 24.48 -1.47
C HIS A 193 1.73 24.93 -1.54
N THR A 194 1.52 26.24 -1.65
CA THR A 194 0.21 26.89 -1.72
C THR A 194 -0.38 26.96 -3.14
N SER A 195 0.33 26.50 -4.17
CA SER A 195 -0.10 26.70 -5.55
C SER A 195 -1.23 25.75 -5.96
N HIS A 196 -2.40 26.32 -6.23
CA HIS A 196 -3.60 25.64 -6.73
C HIS A 196 -3.39 24.96 -8.10
N VAL A 197 -2.42 25.42 -8.89
CA VAL A 197 -2.10 24.86 -10.21
C VAL A 197 -1.35 23.52 -10.09
N ALA A 198 -0.80 23.25 -8.89
CA ALA A 198 0.13 22.17 -8.65
C ALA A 198 -0.53 20.78 -8.60
N CYS A 199 -1.81 20.68 -8.22
CA CYS A 199 -2.55 19.41 -8.22
C CYS A 199 -2.89 18.87 -9.63
N ARG A 200 -2.60 19.61 -10.71
CA ARG A 200 -2.70 19.05 -12.08
C ARG A 200 -1.55 18.11 -12.42
N ASN A 201 -0.43 18.19 -11.68
CA ASN A 201 0.69 17.28 -11.80
C ASN A 201 0.44 16.07 -10.88
N SER A 202 0.52 14.84 -11.42
CA SER A 202 0.19 13.61 -10.70
C SER A 202 1.13 13.28 -9.53
N LEU A 203 2.22 14.02 -9.38
CA LEU A 203 3.21 13.85 -8.30
C LEU A 203 3.02 14.83 -7.13
N LYS A 204 1.84 15.44 -7.01
CA LYS A 204 1.49 16.28 -5.86
C LYS A 204 0.18 15.82 -5.24
N ILE A 205 0.14 15.82 -3.91
CA ILE A 205 -1.04 15.39 -3.15
C ILE A 205 -1.47 16.49 -2.19
N GLY A 206 -2.77 16.70 -2.06
CA GLY A 206 -3.34 17.65 -1.11
C GLY A 206 -3.01 17.28 0.34
N PHE A 207 -2.82 18.28 1.18
CA PHE A 207 -2.45 18.10 2.59
C PHE A 207 -3.31 17.09 3.36
N PRO A 208 -4.66 17.07 3.23
CA PRO A 208 -5.47 16.13 3.99
C PRO A 208 -5.14 14.66 3.72
N ARG A 209 -4.75 14.34 2.48
CA ARG A 209 -4.27 13.00 2.14
C ARG A 209 -2.79 12.81 2.45
N ALA A 210 -1.99 13.85 2.31
CA ALA A 210 -0.56 13.85 2.64
C ALA A 210 -0.30 13.49 4.11
N ILE A 211 -1.07 14.04 5.04
CA ILE A 211 -0.87 13.75 6.46
C ILE A 211 -1.17 12.27 6.79
N LEU A 212 -2.16 11.65 6.13
CA LEU A 212 -2.43 10.22 6.27
C LEU A 212 -1.30 9.36 5.72
N LEU A 213 -0.70 9.78 4.60
CA LEU A 213 0.48 9.13 4.02
C LEU A 213 1.67 9.15 4.98
N LEU A 214 1.94 10.32 5.56
CA LEU A 214 3.01 10.47 6.54
C LEU A 214 2.74 9.63 7.80
N GLU A 215 1.51 9.65 8.32
CA GLU A 215 1.14 8.85 9.48
C GLU A 215 1.28 7.33 9.20
N ALA A 216 0.88 6.87 8.01
CA ALA A 216 1.03 5.48 7.60
C ALA A 216 2.52 5.08 7.52
N GLN A 217 3.36 5.90 6.87
CA GLN A 217 4.80 5.67 6.78
C GLN A 217 5.47 5.66 8.16
N ARG A 218 5.12 6.61 9.03
CA ARG A 218 5.64 6.64 10.40
C ARG A 218 5.25 5.37 11.16
N THR A 219 3.99 4.96 11.04
CA THR A 219 3.44 3.82 11.77
C THR A 219 4.10 2.52 11.36
N ILE A 220 4.31 2.27 10.05
CA ILE A 220 5.00 1.06 9.60
C ILE A 220 6.47 1.05 10.03
N MET A 221 7.20 2.17 9.92
CA MET A 221 8.60 2.22 10.36
C MET A 221 8.73 1.96 11.86
N ALA A 222 7.88 2.60 12.68
CA ALA A 222 7.88 2.38 14.12
C ALA A 222 7.54 0.92 14.49
N LEU A 223 6.60 0.29 13.79
CA LEU A 223 6.26 -1.13 13.98
C LEU A 223 7.47 -2.02 13.67
N LEU A 224 8.09 -1.85 12.50
CA LEU A 224 9.23 -2.66 12.05
C LEU A 224 10.41 -2.54 13.00
N ARG A 225 10.74 -1.32 13.44
CA ARG A 225 11.78 -1.10 14.45
C ARG A 225 11.45 -1.81 15.76
N LYS A 226 10.21 -1.65 16.26
CA LYS A 226 9.80 -2.22 17.54
C LYS A 226 9.85 -3.75 17.54
N VAL A 227 9.37 -4.40 16.47
CA VAL A 227 9.48 -5.86 16.32
C VAL A 227 10.95 -6.29 16.27
N GLY A 228 11.78 -5.59 15.48
CA GLY A 228 13.21 -5.90 15.40
C GLY A 228 13.95 -5.75 16.74
N GLU A 229 13.62 -4.72 17.54
CA GLU A 229 14.17 -4.54 18.90
C GLU A 229 13.73 -5.65 19.86
N ILE A 230 12.45 -6.07 19.82
CA ILE A 230 11.97 -7.19 20.64
C ILE A 230 12.74 -8.47 20.30
N ILE A 231 12.90 -8.77 19.00
CA ILE A 231 13.68 -9.93 18.53
C ILE A 231 15.14 -9.84 19.00
N ARG A 232 15.75 -8.65 18.94
CA ARG A 232 17.12 -8.41 19.40
C ARG A 232 17.27 -8.70 20.90
N MET A 233 16.28 -8.30 21.71
CA MET A 233 16.31 -8.48 23.16
C MET A 233 16.05 -9.93 23.59
N GLU A 234 15.18 -10.65 22.88
CA GLU A 234 14.85 -12.05 23.20
C GLU A 234 15.93 -13.07 22.77
N GLY A 235 16.77 -12.73 21.79
CA GLY A 235 17.82 -13.64 21.31
C GLY A 235 17.30 -14.84 20.50
N LEU A 236 18.17 -15.82 20.26
CA LEU A 236 17.80 -17.05 19.53
C LEU A 236 16.94 -17.94 20.43
N PRO A 237 15.84 -18.53 19.92
CA PRO A 237 15.03 -19.46 20.70
C PRO A 237 15.86 -20.68 21.14
N THR A 238 15.70 -21.08 22.41
CA THR A 238 16.25 -22.32 22.96
C THR A 238 15.53 -23.49 22.27
N VAL A 239 16.21 -24.11 21.30
CA VAL A 239 15.67 -25.00 20.25
C VAL A 239 14.71 -26.11 20.74
N SER A 240 13.66 -26.42 19.95
CA SER A 240 13.23 -27.83 19.71
C SER A 240 12.43 -28.08 18.41
N LYS A 241 11.87 -27.07 17.74
CA LYS A 241 11.23 -27.24 16.41
C LYS A 241 11.59 -26.09 15.48
N MET A 242 12.41 -26.38 14.47
CA MET A 242 12.83 -25.42 13.46
C MET A 242 11.90 -25.49 12.24
N GLU A 243 11.35 -24.36 11.82
CA GLU A 243 10.87 -24.20 10.44
C GLU A 243 12.07 -23.89 9.55
N GLN A 244 12.34 -24.70 8.51
CA GLN A 244 13.41 -24.41 7.55
C GLN A 244 13.03 -23.20 6.70
N VAL A 245 13.64 -22.05 6.96
CA VAL A 245 13.51 -20.86 6.11
C VAL A 245 14.66 -20.84 5.11
N PHE A 246 14.34 -20.98 3.82
CA PHE A 246 15.30 -20.90 2.72
C PHE A 246 15.97 -19.51 2.65
N ARG A 247 17.30 -19.44 2.41
CA ARG A 247 18.09 -18.19 2.25
C ARG A 247 18.41 -17.86 0.78
N CYS A 248 18.02 -16.70 0.25
CA CYS A 248 18.47 -16.15 -1.04
C CYS A 248 18.42 -14.64 -0.91
N TYR A 249 19.49 -14.00 -1.35
CA TYR A 249 19.82 -12.64 -0.96
C TYR A 249 19.15 -11.55 -1.81
N GLU A 250 18.37 -11.89 -2.84
CA GLU A 250 17.86 -10.87 -3.78
C GLU A 250 16.36 -10.98 -4.12
N LEU A 251 15.66 -12.02 -3.65
CA LEU A 251 14.23 -12.29 -3.95
C LEU A 251 13.43 -12.94 -2.80
N LYS A 252 13.97 -13.10 -1.58
CA LYS A 252 13.57 -14.22 -0.70
C LYS A 252 12.95 -13.87 0.65
N TYR A 253 11.85 -13.13 0.62
CA TYR A 253 11.05 -12.90 1.83
C TYR A 253 9.53 -13.14 1.64
N THR A 254 9.14 -13.99 0.71
CA THR A 254 7.80 -14.60 0.72
C THR A 254 8.01 -16.10 0.66
N SER A 255 7.64 -16.81 1.73
CA SER A 255 7.95 -18.23 1.92
C SER A 255 7.00 -19.15 1.17
N SER A 256 5.91 -18.63 0.60
CA SER A 256 5.09 -19.40 -0.34
C SER A 256 5.39 -18.98 -1.77
N GLU A 257 5.56 -19.97 -2.66
CA GLU A 257 5.45 -19.75 -4.11
C GLU A 257 4.18 -18.93 -4.42
N LYS A 258 3.10 -19.16 -3.65
CA LYS A 258 1.80 -18.45 -3.72
C LYS A 258 1.89 -16.92 -3.56
N GLU A 259 2.83 -16.37 -2.79
CA GLU A 259 2.98 -14.92 -2.60
C GLU A 259 4.01 -14.27 -3.55
N LEU A 260 4.87 -15.07 -4.20
CA LEU A 260 5.82 -14.59 -5.22
C LEU A 260 5.16 -14.25 -6.57
N TRP A 261 3.95 -14.77 -6.84
CA TRP A 261 3.34 -14.69 -8.16
C TRP A 261 3.02 -13.28 -8.64
N CYS A 262 2.99 -12.28 -7.75
CA CYS A 262 2.94 -10.91 -8.24
C CYS A 262 3.44 -9.84 -7.26
N ALA A 263 4.58 -9.25 -7.59
CA ALA A 263 5.10 -8.01 -7.01
C ALA A 263 4.07 -6.86 -7.00
N TYR A 264 2.98 -6.94 -7.75
CA TYR A 264 1.91 -5.93 -7.76
C TYR A 264 0.90 -6.08 -6.60
N LEU A 265 0.60 -7.30 -6.13
CA LEU A 265 -0.30 -7.50 -4.97
C LEU A 265 0.50 -7.37 -3.67
N ASN A 266 1.74 -7.86 -3.69
CA ASN A 266 2.70 -7.84 -2.58
C ASN A 266 3.76 -6.74 -2.76
N GLN A 267 3.34 -5.62 -3.35
CA GLN A 267 4.19 -4.45 -3.61
C GLN A 267 4.89 -3.94 -2.34
N GLN A 268 4.22 -4.04 -1.19
CA GLN A 268 4.81 -3.62 0.08
C GLN A 268 5.98 -4.51 0.51
N LEU A 269 6.04 -5.75 0.01
CA LEU A 269 7.05 -6.76 0.36
C LEU A 269 8.22 -6.79 -0.62
N THR A 270 8.04 -6.26 -1.84
CA THR A 270 8.97 -6.46 -2.97
C THR A 270 9.78 -5.22 -3.32
N GLY A 271 9.31 -4.01 -2.98
CA GLY A 271 10.05 -2.76 -3.18
C GLY A 271 9.18 -1.63 -3.77
N PRO A 272 9.70 -0.39 -3.82
CA PRO A 272 9.02 0.74 -4.43
C PRO A 272 8.90 0.59 -5.94
N ARG A 273 7.83 1.16 -6.52
CA ARG A 273 7.61 1.13 -7.97
C ARG A 273 8.67 1.95 -8.69
N VAL A 274 9.46 1.29 -9.54
CA VAL A 274 10.24 1.94 -10.59
C VAL A 274 9.57 1.64 -11.92
N PHE A 275 9.21 2.68 -12.67
CA PHE A 275 8.67 2.51 -14.01
C PHE A 275 9.77 1.93 -14.91
N ARG A 276 9.62 0.67 -15.32
CA ARG A 276 10.48 0.02 -16.33
C ARG A 276 9.60 -0.46 -17.47
N ASP A 277 9.76 0.10 -18.66
CA ASP A 277 8.88 -0.15 -19.80
C ASP A 277 8.66 -1.64 -20.11
N TYR A 278 9.72 -2.43 -20.07
CA TYR A 278 9.65 -3.86 -20.34
C TYR A 278 8.91 -4.64 -19.24
N GLY A 279 9.10 -4.24 -17.98
CA GLY A 279 8.47 -4.91 -16.84
C GLY A 279 6.96 -4.72 -16.78
N ILE A 280 6.45 -3.58 -17.28
CA ILE A 280 5.02 -3.24 -17.18
C ILE A 280 4.18 -4.07 -18.13
N GLN A 281 4.62 -4.30 -19.37
CA GLN A 281 3.87 -5.15 -20.29
C GLN A 281 3.81 -6.59 -19.78
N VAL A 282 4.96 -7.14 -19.35
CA VAL A 282 5.02 -8.49 -18.80
C VAL A 282 4.13 -8.61 -17.56
N ALA A 283 4.16 -7.62 -16.66
CA ALA A 283 3.31 -7.60 -15.47
C ALA A 283 1.82 -7.51 -15.82
N ALA A 284 1.43 -6.65 -16.77
CA ALA A 284 0.04 -6.54 -17.23
C ALA A 284 -0.44 -7.84 -17.88
N GLN A 285 0.41 -8.50 -18.67
CA GLN A 285 0.11 -9.79 -19.29
C GLN A 285 -0.09 -10.89 -18.25
N LEU A 286 0.84 -11.01 -17.30
CA LEU A 286 0.74 -11.96 -16.19
C LEU A 286 -0.54 -11.74 -15.40
N ARG A 287 -0.90 -10.48 -15.13
CA ARG A 287 -2.15 -10.15 -14.44
C ARG A 287 -3.39 -10.57 -15.20
N LEU A 288 -3.43 -10.28 -16.49
CA LEU A 288 -4.53 -10.69 -17.34
C LEU A 288 -4.71 -12.22 -17.33
N HIS A 289 -3.62 -12.97 -17.49
CA HIS A 289 -3.67 -14.44 -17.44
C HIS A 289 -4.12 -14.95 -16.07
N LEU A 290 -3.61 -14.39 -14.97
CA LEU A 290 -3.99 -14.83 -13.63
C LEU A 290 -5.49 -14.63 -13.33
N VAL A 291 -6.05 -13.48 -13.70
CA VAL A 291 -7.48 -13.24 -13.51
C VAL A 291 -8.31 -14.14 -14.44
N ALA A 292 -7.82 -14.39 -15.66
CA ALA A 292 -8.45 -15.32 -16.59
C ALA A 292 -8.47 -16.75 -16.04
N ASP A 293 -7.33 -17.26 -15.56
CA ASP A 293 -7.18 -18.59 -14.99
C ASP A 293 -8.03 -18.75 -13.74
N HIS A 294 -8.11 -17.71 -12.89
CA HIS A 294 -8.97 -17.70 -11.72
C HIS A 294 -10.45 -17.82 -12.12
N LEU A 295 -10.93 -16.96 -13.03
CA LEU A 295 -12.31 -17.00 -13.51
C LEU A 295 -12.64 -18.34 -14.18
N GLN A 296 -11.73 -18.86 -15.00
CA GLN A 296 -11.88 -20.18 -15.62
C GLN A 296 -11.98 -21.28 -14.56
N CYS A 297 -11.12 -21.26 -13.53
CA CYS A 297 -11.19 -22.23 -12.44
C CYS A 297 -12.52 -22.16 -11.71
N VAL A 298 -13.00 -20.98 -11.37
CA VAL A 298 -14.26 -20.80 -10.63
C VAL A 298 -15.48 -21.20 -11.46
N GLN A 299 -15.44 -20.99 -12.79
CA GLN A 299 -16.49 -21.43 -13.72
C GLN A 299 -16.47 -22.95 -13.98
N SER A 300 -15.27 -23.56 -14.05
CA SER A 300 -15.12 -24.95 -14.51
C SER A 300 -15.06 -25.96 -13.36
N HIS A 301 -14.66 -25.53 -12.15
CA HIS A 301 -14.44 -26.41 -11.01
C HIS A 301 -15.23 -25.96 -9.80
N TRP A 302 -16.23 -26.76 -9.40
CA TRP A 302 -17.06 -26.47 -8.23
C TRP A 302 -16.25 -26.29 -6.94
N ARG A 303 -15.10 -26.97 -6.80
CA ARG A 303 -14.22 -26.84 -5.62
C ARG A 303 -13.65 -25.44 -5.48
N SER A 304 -13.28 -24.80 -6.59
CA SER A 304 -12.74 -23.44 -6.59
C SER A 304 -13.81 -22.42 -6.20
N LEU A 305 -15.03 -22.58 -6.72
CA LEU A 305 -16.19 -21.77 -6.30
C LEU A 305 -16.53 -21.99 -4.82
N HIS A 306 -16.54 -23.24 -4.37
CA HIS A 306 -16.81 -23.59 -2.98
C HIS A 306 -15.77 -22.99 -2.03
N GLN A 307 -14.49 -23.02 -2.41
CA GLN A 307 -13.42 -22.40 -1.63
C GLN A 307 -13.58 -20.88 -1.53
N MET A 308 -13.97 -20.21 -2.62
CA MET A 308 -14.28 -18.78 -2.61
C MET A 308 -15.42 -18.46 -1.63
N ILE A 309 -16.51 -19.24 -1.67
CA ILE A 309 -17.65 -19.10 -0.74
C ILE A 309 -17.19 -19.24 0.71
N LEU A 310 -16.36 -20.25 1.02
CA LEU A 310 -15.84 -20.45 2.38
C LEU A 310 -14.96 -19.28 2.85
N LEU A 311 -14.11 -18.74 1.96
CA LEU A 311 -13.28 -17.59 2.28
C LEU A 311 -14.11 -16.33 2.56
N ILE A 312 -15.17 -16.10 1.78
CA ILE A 312 -16.10 -14.99 1.98
C ILE A 312 -16.88 -15.17 3.28
N ALA A 313 -17.41 -16.37 3.52
CA ALA A 313 -18.10 -16.70 4.76
C ALA A 313 -17.21 -16.48 6.00
N ALA A 314 -15.95 -16.92 5.93
CA ALA A 314 -14.98 -16.68 7.00
C ALA A 314 -14.67 -15.19 7.19
N ALA A 315 -14.52 -14.43 6.09
CA ALA A 315 -14.24 -12.99 6.13
C ALA A 315 -15.40 -12.16 6.70
N MET A 316 -16.65 -12.55 6.44
CA MET A 316 -17.84 -11.89 7.00
C MET A 316 -18.03 -12.21 8.50
N GLY A 317 -17.45 -13.31 8.97
CA GLY A 317 -17.51 -13.75 10.36
C GLY A 317 -18.92 -14.11 10.83
N PRO A 318 -19.14 -14.26 12.15
CA PRO A 318 -20.42 -14.66 12.72
C PRO A 318 -21.55 -13.61 12.56
N ALA A 319 -21.24 -12.45 11.97
CA ALA A 319 -22.20 -11.40 11.66
C ALA A 319 -22.99 -11.65 10.36
N ALA A 320 -22.52 -12.55 9.49
CA ALA A 320 -23.32 -13.04 8.36
C ALA A 320 -24.45 -13.92 8.90
N LYS A 321 -25.64 -13.33 9.04
CA LYS A 321 -26.75 -14.00 9.73
C LYS A 321 -27.36 -15.12 8.89
N ASN A 322 -27.28 -15.03 7.55
CA ASN A 322 -27.98 -15.92 6.64
C ASN A 322 -27.10 -16.32 5.43
N GLY A 323 -27.33 -17.52 4.86
CA GLY A 323 -26.63 -17.99 3.65
C GLY A 323 -26.83 -17.10 2.41
N GLU A 324 -27.93 -16.32 2.37
CA GLU A 324 -28.19 -15.36 1.30
C GLU A 324 -27.17 -14.21 1.25
N ASP A 325 -26.70 -13.72 2.41
CA ASP A 325 -25.70 -12.66 2.46
C ASP A 325 -24.36 -13.16 1.87
N ILE A 326 -23.97 -14.39 2.20
CA ILE A 326 -22.76 -15.02 1.66
C ILE A 326 -22.87 -15.19 0.14
N ILE A 327 -24.04 -15.61 -0.36
CA ILE A 327 -24.28 -15.74 -1.80
C ILE A 327 -24.20 -14.37 -2.48
N ARG A 328 -24.82 -13.33 -1.91
CA ARG A 328 -24.75 -11.96 -2.44
C ARG A 328 -23.31 -11.47 -2.53
N GLU A 329 -22.52 -11.62 -1.45
CA GLU A 329 -21.11 -11.21 -1.45
C GLU A 329 -20.27 -12.03 -2.43
N THR A 330 -20.57 -13.33 -2.58
CA THR A 330 -19.92 -14.18 -3.60
C THR A 330 -20.20 -13.66 -5.01
N VAL A 331 -21.44 -13.29 -5.32
CA VAL A 331 -21.81 -12.70 -6.61
C VAL A 331 -21.12 -11.35 -6.82
N CYS A 332 -21.01 -10.51 -5.79
CA CYS A 332 -20.27 -9.25 -5.85
C CYS A 332 -18.78 -9.47 -6.16
N ALA A 333 -18.14 -10.43 -5.47
CA ALA A 333 -16.74 -10.78 -5.70
C ALA A 333 -16.50 -11.29 -7.14
N LEU A 334 -17.35 -12.19 -7.62
CA LEU A 334 -17.30 -12.68 -9.00
C LEU A 334 -17.47 -11.57 -10.04
N SER A 335 -18.43 -10.67 -9.79
CA SER A 335 -18.67 -9.51 -10.67
C SER A 335 -17.46 -8.59 -10.71
N TYR A 336 -16.80 -8.38 -9.57
CA TYR A 336 -15.54 -7.63 -9.49
C TYR A 336 -14.43 -8.31 -10.29
N ASP A 337 -14.26 -9.63 -10.17
CA ASP A 337 -13.22 -10.36 -10.91
C ASP A 337 -13.43 -10.31 -12.43
N ILE A 338 -14.68 -10.41 -12.89
CA ILE A 338 -15.04 -10.22 -14.31
C ILE A 338 -14.67 -8.82 -14.77
N TRP A 339 -15.06 -7.79 -14.02
CA TRP A 339 -14.71 -6.41 -14.35
C TRP A 339 -13.18 -6.20 -14.37
N ASN A 340 -12.48 -6.80 -13.40
CA ASN A 340 -11.04 -6.74 -13.26
C ASN A 340 -10.34 -7.40 -14.46
N TYR A 341 -10.83 -8.52 -14.97
CA TYR A 341 -10.33 -9.15 -16.20
C TYR A 341 -10.40 -8.19 -17.40
N TRP A 342 -11.55 -7.57 -17.62
CA TRP A 342 -11.73 -6.62 -18.73
C TRP A 342 -10.86 -5.38 -18.58
N SER A 343 -10.72 -4.87 -17.35
CA SER A 343 -9.83 -3.77 -17.02
C SER A 343 -8.37 -4.11 -17.36
N TRP A 344 -7.87 -5.27 -16.91
CA TRP A 344 -6.51 -5.72 -17.22
C TRP A 344 -6.28 -5.97 -18.72
N ARG A 345 -7.30 -6.42 -19.44
CA ARG A 345 -7.23 -6.58 -20.90
C ARG A 345 -7.02 -5.23 -21.59
N LEU A 346 -7.72 -4.19 -21.15
CA LEU A 346 -7.55 -2.83 -21.65
C LEU A 346 -6.17 -2.26 -21.28
N ILE A 347 -5.72 -2.48 -20.04
CA ILE A 347 -4.41 -2.04 -19.57
C ILE A 347 -3.30 -2.71 -20.38
N TYR A 348 -3.36 -4.04 -20.57
CA TYR A 348 -2.39 -4.78 -21.37
C TYR A 348 -2.31 -4.24 -22.80
N ALA A 349 -3.47 -4.03 -23.46
CA ALA A 349 -3.52 -3.46 -24.79
C ALA A 349 -2.94 -2.03 -24.84
N ALA A 350 -3.16 -1.21 -23.81
CA ALA A 350 -2.56 0.12 -23.70
C ALA A 350 -1.03 0.03 -23.55
N CYS A 351 -0.52 -0.87 -22.71
CA CYS A 351 0.92 -1.09 -22.53
C CYS A 351 1.58 -1.57 -23.83
N GLU A 352 0.95 -2.50 -24.55
CA GLU A 352 1.43 -2.96 -25.85
C GLU A 352 1.48 -1.82 -26.87
N ASN A 353 0.44 -0.99 -26.93
CA ASN A 353 0.39 0.17 -27.80
C ASN A 353 1.50 1.19 -27.50
N VAL A 354 1.77 1.47 -26.21
CA VAL A 354 2.88 2.36 -25.81
C VAL A 354 4.22 1.80 -26.28
N ARG A 355 4.47 0.50 -26.07
CA ARG A 355 5.70 -0.15 -26.54
C ARG A 355 5.85 -0.06 -28.05
N LEU A 356 4.80 -0.37 -28.81
CA LEU A 356 4.82 -0.31 -30.27
C LEU A 356 5.10 1.12 -30.78
N ARG A 357 4.49 2.15 -30.17
CA ARG A 357 4.76 3.55 -30.52
C ARG A 357 6.21 3.94 -30.22
N ARG A 358 6.75 3.50 -29.10
CA ARG A 358 8.15 3.77 -28.75
C ARG A 358 9.13 3.11 -29.72
N LEU A 359 8.92 1.84 -30.07
CA LEU A 359 9.73 1.15 -31.07
C LEU A 359 9.72 1.88 -32.41
N LYS A 360 8.56 2.42 -32.84
CA LYS A 360 8.46 3.25 -34.04
C LYS A 360 9.24 4.57 -33.92
N LEU A 361 9.27 5.20 -32.75
CA LEU A 361 10.06 6.41 -32.50
C LEU A 361 11.57 6.13 -32.49
N GLU A 362 11.99 5.00 -31.92
CA GLU A 362 13.40 4.58 -31.86
C GLU A 362 13.93 4.15 -33.25
N THR A 363 13.11 3.51 -34.09
CA THR A 363 13.48 3.19 -35.47
C THR A 363 13.51 4.44 -36.36
N SER A 364 12.59 5.39 -36.16
CA SER A 364 12.58 6.69 -36.87
C SER A 364 13.79 7.57 -36.53
N THR A 365 14.19 7.64 -35.25
CA THR A 365 15.39 8.38 -34.80
C THR A 365 16.71 7.73 -35.23
N ARG A 366 16.78 6.40 -35.36
CA ARG A 366 17.93 5.72 -35.98
C ARG A 366 17.99 5.94 -37.50
N GLY A 367 16.85 6.06 -38.18
CA GLY A 367 16.78 6.42 -39.59
C GLY A 367 17.31 7.83 -39.88
N THR A 368 16.96 8.81 -39.04
CA THR A 368 17.45 10.20 -39.17
C THR A 368 18.95 10.33 -38.85
N ARG A 369 19.48 9.58 -37.86
CA ARG A 369 20.93 9.55 -37.58
C ARG A 369 21.77 8.90 -38.70
N LYS A 370 21.21 7.95 -39.46
CA LYS A 370 21.89 7.40 -40.65
C LYS A 370 21.95 8.39 -41.80
N ILE A 371 20.94 9.24 -41.96
CA ILE A 371 20.91 10.28 -43.00
C ILE A 371 21.89 11.42 -42.67
N SER A 372 22.02 11.82 -41.40
CA SER A 372 22.98 12.85 -40.99
C SER A 372 24.45 12.42 -41.11
N ASN A 373 24.74 11.12 -40.98
CA ASN A 373 26.10 10.59 -41.18
C ASN A 373 26.46 10.37 -42.66
N LEU A 374 25.46 10.26 -43.55
CA LEU A 374 25.69 10.19 -45.00
C LEU A 374 25.84 11.58 -45.64
N GLN A 375 25.37 12.65 -44.99
CA GLN A 375 25.57 14.04 -45.45
C GLN A 375 26.90 14.67 -45.02
N TYR A 376 27.71 13.98 -44.20
CA TYR A 376 29.06 14.41 -43.81
C TYR A 376 30.19 13.64 -44.54
N GLN A 377 29.84 12.80 -45.52
CA GLN A 377 30.79 12.04 -46.36
C GLN A 377 30.55 12.27 -47.86
N ALA A 378 29.95 13.38 -48.25
CA ALA A 378 29.79 13.80 -49.64
C ALA A 378 30.60 15.08 -49.92
#